data_AF-A0A430BWX6-F1
#
_entry.id   AF-A0A430BWX6-F1
#
_cell.length_a   1.000
_cell.length_b   1.000
_cell.length_c   1.000
_cell.angle_alpha   90.00
_cell.angle_beta   90.00
_cell.angle_gamma   90.00
#
_symmetry.space_group_name_H-M   'P 1'
#
loop_
_entity.id
_entity.type
_entity.pdbx_description
1 polymer ?
#
loop_
_entity_poly.entity_id
_entity_poly.type
_entity_poly.pdbx_seq_one_letter_code
_entity_poly.pdbx_strand_id
1 'polypeptide(L)'
;MRLSKMHPEDVKAELRKRFATVSAFERQHELPAKSVHDLLRGRASARVEKAVKSVIERPVSDFSKSECSDVSESSSSTHRKIEKAR
;
A
#
# COMPACT_ATOMS: atom_id res chain seq x y z
N MET A 1 -4.02 -9.82 18.24
CA MET A 1 -4.00 -8.38 18.66
C MET A 1 -5.30 -7.71 18.18
N ARG A 2 -5.93 -6.80 18.94
CA ARG A 2 -7.21 -6.17 18.51
C ARG A 2 -6.95 -5.04 17.50
N LEU A 3 -7.31 -5.24 16.24
CA LEU A 3 -7.19 -4.23 15.17
C LEU A 3 -8.06 -2.98 15.40
N SER A 4 -9.03 -3.05 16.31
CA SER A 4 -9.88 -1.92 16.69
C SER A 4 -9.15 -0.80 17.47
N LYS A 5 -7.87 -0.98 17.80
CA LYS A 5 -7.04 0.05 18.47
C LYS A 5 -5.98 0.66 17.55
N MET A 6 -5.79 0.14 16.34
CA MET A 6 -4.76 0.60 15.41
C MET A 6 -5.30 1.74 14.56
N HIS A 7 -4.56 2.83 14.42
CA HIS A 7 -4.98 3.95 13.58
C HIS A 7 -5.00 3.49 12.11
N PRO A 8 -5.94 3.96 11.27
CA PRO A 8 -5.98 3.62 9.85
C PRO A 8 -4.67 3.91 9.12
N GLU A 9 -3.90 4.90 9.58
CA GLU A 9 -2.58 5.17 9.03
C GLU A 9 -1.52 4.16 9.44
N ASP A 10 -1.59 3.62 10.66
CA ASP A 10 -0.69 2.55 11.10
C ASP A 10 -0.89 1.29 10.26
N VAL A 11 -2.15 0.96 9.95
CA VAL A 11 -2.47 -0.16 9.05
C VAL A 11 -1.85 0.05 7.67
N LYS A 12 -1.95 1.26 7.10
CA LYS A 12 -1.31 1.58 5.82
C LYS A 12 0.22 1.52 5.92
N ALA A 13 0.80 2.01 7.00
CA ALA A 13 2.24 1.97 7.22
C ALA A 13 2.75 0.52 7.30
N GLU A 14 2.03 -0.33 8.02
CA GLU A 14 2.34 -1.75 8.17
C GLU A 14 2.25 -2.49 6.82
N LEU A 15 1.21 -2.19 6.02
CA LEU A 15 1.08 -2.74 4.66
C LEU A 15 2.20 -2.24 3.74
N ARG A 16 2.58 -0.96 3.81
CA ARG A 16 3.68 -0.39 3.01
C ARG A 16 5.03 -0.98 3.38
N LYS A 17 5.30 -1.23 4.66
CA LYS A 17 6.54 -1.89 5.10
C LYS A 17 6.69 -3.30 4.53
N ARG A 18 5.57 -4.00 4.29
CA ARG A 18 5.56 -5.41 3.89
C ARG A 18 5.42 -5.62 2.37
N PHE A 19 4.64 -4.76 1.71
CA PHE A 19 4.27 -4.91 0.30
C PHE A 19 4.68 -3.71 -0.57
N ALA A 20 5.45 -2.76 -0.03
CA ALA A 20 5.79 -1.45 -0.62
C ALA A 20 4.60 -0.50 -0.79
N THR A 21 3.48 -0.98 -1.36
CA THR A 21 2.26 -0.17 -1.56
C THR A 21 1.00 -0.93 -1.16
N VAL A 22 -0.06 -0.19 -0.84
CA VAL A 22 -1.38 -0.78 -0.54
C VAL A 22 -1.94 -1.50 -1.76
N SER A 23 -1.72 -0.96 -2.97
CA SER A 23 -2.16 -1.59 -4.22
C SER A 23 -1.40 -2.88 -4.53
N ALA A 24 -0.12 -2.98 -4.17
CA ALA A 24 0.63 -4.23 -4.30
C ALA A 24 0.04 -5.34 -3.41
N PHE A 25 -0.33 -5.01 -2.17
CA PHE A 25 -1.07 -5.93 -1.30
C PHE A 25 -2.41 -6.35 -1.91
N GLU A 26 -3.18 -5.40 -2.45
CA GLU A 26 -4.46 -5.71 -3.11
C GLU A 26 -4.27 -6.67 -4.29
N ARG A 27 -3.23 -6.47 -5.11
CA ARG A 27 -2.89 -7.36 -6.24
C ARG A 27 -2.44 -8.75 -5.78
N GLN A 28 -1.61 -8.83 -4.74
CA GLN A 28 -1.08 -10.09 -4.24
C GLN A 28 -2.14 -10.97 -3.55
N HIS A 29 -3.16 -10.35 -2.97
CA HIS A 29 -4.28 -11.05 -2.32
C HIS A 29 -5.54 -11.14 -3.18
N GLU A 30 -5.45 -10.76 -4.47
CA GLU A 30 -6.57 -10.75 -5.43
C GLU A 30 -7.80 -10.00 -4.88
N LEU A 31 -7.55 -8.87 -4.24
CA LEU A 31 -8.58 -8.00 -3.67
C LEU A 31 -8.99 -6.91 -4.66
N PRO A 32 -10.26 -6.46 -4.64
CA PRO A 32 -10.69 -5.33 -5.45
C PRO A 32 -9.87 -4.06 -5.13
N ALA A 33 -9.65 -3.22 -6.13
CA ALA A 33 -8.96 -1.96 -5.93
C ALA A 33 -9.70 -1.08 -4.90
N LYS A 34 -8.95 -0.41 -4.02
CA LYS A 34 -9.47 0.43 -2.90
C LYS A 34 -10.18 -0.36 -1.79
N SER A 35 -10.17 -1.70 -1.81
CA SER A 35 -10.76 -2.50 -0.74
C SER A 35 -10.15 -2.21 0.63
N VAL A 36 -8.84 -1.96 0.68
CA VAL A 36 -8.18 -1.60 1.95
C VAL A 36 -8.66 -0.22 2.41
N HIS A 37 -8.92 0.70 1.49
CA HIS A 37 -9.43 2.01 1.86
C HIS A 37 -10.89 1.95 2.33
N ASP A 38 -11.72 1.09 1.75
CA ASP A 38 -13.07 0.79 2.27
C ASP A 38 -13.03 0.15 3.66
N LEU A 39 -12.07 -0.74 3.92
CA LEU A 39 -11.82 -1.29 5.27
C LEU A 39 -11.57 -0.18 6.30
N LEU A 40 -10.69 0.75 5.98
CA LEU A 40 -10.34 1.85 6.89
C LEU A 40 -11.48 2.85 7.10
N ARG A 41 -12.46 2.88 6.18
CA ARG A 41 -13.70 3.66 6.30
C ARG A 41 -14.85 2.91 6.98
N GLY A 42 -14.63 1.66 7.41
CA GLY A 42 -15.64 0.83 8.06
C GLY A 42 -16.63 0.14 7.11
N ARG A 43 -16.31 0.08 5.81
CA ARG A 43 -17.13 -0.55 4.76
C ARG A 43 -16.47 -1.80 4.17
N ALA A 44 -15.63 -2.49 4.96
CA ALA A 44 -14.97 -3.70 4.49
C ALA A 44 -15.90 -4.89 4.33
N SER A 45 -15.57 -5.71 3.35
CA SER A 45 -15.99 -7.10 3.31
C SER A 45 -15.13 -7.96 4.26
N ALA A 46 -15.74 -8.95 4.92
CA ALA A 46 -15.05 -9.84 5.87
C ALA A 46 -13.78 -10.50 5.31
N ARG A 47 -13.73 -10.73 3.99
CA ARG A 47 -12.55 -11.23 3.27
C ARG A 47 -11.35 -10.29 3.37
N VAL A 48 -11.57 -8.99 3.20
CA VAL A 48 -10.54 -7.95 3.25
C VAL A 48 -10.03 -7.79 4.67
N GLU A 49 -10.94 -7.78 5.64
CA GLU A 49 -10.56 -7.80 7.05
C GLU A 49 -9.65 -8.99 7.33
N LYS A 50 -10.09 -10.21 7.04
CA LYS A 50 -9.32 -11.42 7.35
C LYS A 50 -7.93 -11.40 6.72
N ALA A 51 -7.81 -10.95 5.47
CA ALA A 51 -6.53 -10.80 4.80
C ALA A 51 -5.61 -9.82 5.55
N VAL A 52 -6.11 -8.63 5.88
CA VAL A 52 -5.34 -7.60 6.59
C VAL A 52 -4.95 -8.06 8.00
N LYS A 53 -5.87 -8.73 8.74
CA LYS A 53 -5.57 -9.31 10.05
C LYS A 53 -4.46 -10.36 9.94
N SER A 54 -4.55 -11.27 8.96
CA SER A 54 -3.57 -12.34 8.77
C SER A 54 -2.16 -11.82 8.47
N VAL A 55 -2.06 -10.68 7.79
CA VAL A 55 -0.79 -9.99 7.61
C VAL A 55 -0.35 -9.39 8.93
N ILE A 56 -1.13 -8.49 9.51
CA ILE A 56 -0.71 -7.71 10.69
C ILE A 56 -0.34 -8.60 11.89
N GLU A 57 -1.05 -9.71 12.07
CA GLU A 57 -0.77 -10.65 13.16
C GLU A 57 0.49 -11.50 12.96
N ARG A 58 1.03 -11.58 11.73
CA ARG A 58 2.33 -12.21 11.50
C ARG A 58 3.48 -11.24 11.81
N PRO A 59 4.52 -11.70 12.53
CA PRO A 59 5.68 -10.88 12.85
C PRO A 59 6.47 -10.54 11.58
N VAL A 60 6.99 -9.31 11.52
CA VAL A 60 7.71 -8.75 10.37
C VAL A 60 9.01 -9.50 10.07
N SER A 61 9.57 -10.18 11.07
CA SER A 61 10.80 -10.98 10.97
C SER A 61 10.75 -12.08 9.91
N ASP A 62 9.57 -12.67 9.67
CA ASP A 62 9.38 -13.73 8.67
C ASP A 62 9.44 -13.25 7.21
N PHE A 63 9.34 -11.94 6.98
CA PHE A 63 9.26 -11.36 5.64
C PHE A 63 10.55 -10.65 5.20
N SER A 64 11.69 -10.98 5.83
CA SER A 64 13.01 -10.42 5.49
C SER A 64 13.47 -10.83 4.09
N LYS A 65 12.91 -10.20 3.06
CA LYS A 65 13.53 -9.97 1.75
C LYS A 65 13.22 -8.54 1.35
N SER A 66 14.06 -7.62 1.84
CA SER A 66 14.13 -6.26 1.34
C SER A 66 14.60 -6.28 -0.12
N GLU A 67 13.68 -6.47 -1.05
CA GLU A 67 13.89 -5.99 -2.42
C GLU A 67 13.46 -4.53 -2.45
N CYS A 68 14.44 -3.64 -2.31
CA CYS A 68 14.27 -2.21 -2.59
C CYS A 68 13.94 -2.08 -4.08
N SER A 69 12.66 -2.12 -4.43
CA SER A 69 12.23 -1.70 -5.75
C SER A 69 12.29 -0.18 -5.78
N ASP A 70 13.36 0.33 -6.41
CA ASP A 70 13.47 1.70 -6.90
C ASP A 70 12.26 1.98 -7.80
N VAL A 71 11.19 2.52 -7.24
CA VAL A 71 10.08 3.07 -8.01
C VAL A 71 10.44 4.52 -8.25
N SER A 72 11.38 4.75 -9.17
CA SER A 72 11.57 6.06 -9.78
C SER A 72 10.23 6.50 -10.38
N GLU A 73 9.48 7.33 -9.66
CA GLU A 73 8.39 8.11 -10.24
C GLU A 73 9.02 8.99 -11.32
N SER A 74 8.93 8.56 -12.58
CA SER A 74 9.22 9.39 -13.74
C SER A 74 8.16 10.48 -13.79
N SER A 75 8.31 11.49 -12.94
CA SER A 75 7.56 12.73 -13.05
C SER A 75 7.91 13.33 -14.41
N SER A 76 6.90 13.29 -15.29
CA SER A 76 6.97 13.72 -16.67
C SER A 76 7.67 15.07 -16.80
N SER A 77 8.84 15.06 -17.41
CA SER A 77 9.56 16.24 -17.85
C SER A 77 8.68 17.02 -18.85
N THR A 78 7.98 18.04 -18.35
CA THR A 78 7.25 19.00 -19.18
C THR A 78 8.12 20.24 -19.40
N HIS A 79 9.24 20.08 -20.10
CA HIS A 79 10.01 21.23 -20.58
C HIS A 79 9.43 21.72 -21.92
N ARG A 80 8.55 22.72 -21.88
CA ARG A 80 8.23 23.53 -23.06
C ARG A 80 9.38 24.51 -23.28
N LYS A 81 10.38 24.13 -24.09
CA LYS A 81 11.37 25.08 -24.61
C LYS A 81 10.70 25.98 -25.64
N ILE A 82 10.57 27.26 -25.34
CA ILE A 82 10.23 28.28 -26.34
C ILE A 82 11.55 28.94 -26.71
N GLU A 83 12.15 28.46 -27.80
CA GLU A 83 13.27 29.15 -28.44
C GLU A 83 12.67 30.32 -29.24
N LYS A 84 12.89 31.55 -28.77
CA LYS A 84 12.64 32.74 -29.58
C LYS A 84 13.98 33.31 -30.01
N ALA A 85 14.31 33.06 -31.26
CA ALA A 85 15.32 33.77 -32.01
C ALA A 85 15.02 35.27 -32.06
N ARG A 86 16.02 36.11 -31.78
CA ARG A 86 16.26 37.37 -32.48
C ARG A 86 17.67 37.87 -32.26
#